data_AF-A0A0F4PUN5-F1
#
_entry.id   AF-A0A0F4PUN5-F1
#
_cell.length_a   1.000
_cell.length_b   1.000
_cell.length_c   1.000
_cell.angle_alpha   90.00
_cell.angle_beta   90.00
_cell.angle_gamma   90.00
#
_symmetry.space_group_name_H-M   'P 1'
#
loop_
_entity.id
_entity.type
_entity.pdbx_description
1 polymer ?
#
loop_
_entity_poly.entity_id
_entity_poly.type
_entity_poly.pdbx_seq_one_letter_code
_entity_poly.pdbx_strand_id
1 'polypeptide(L)'
;MRDSVFKVVFLGKRKAISFYTWLKLLLLEIYLGEQLLEMLANTSSYNYESEEFIIGSDSNGWKRPLIDFIPSTMINKFLSERIINLLRIKYVQHYRLLKRVTSTSLEHSKGEQLYKLNNQKLHLITELKLAYNTIWVTLNIIIDVLVFWYTNDLTLTILVGGSIEFLRRLKW
;
A
#
# COMPACT_ATOMS: atom_id res chain seq x y z
N MET A 1 -10.60 10.60 19.86
CA MET A 1 -9.84 9.34 19.70
C MET A 1 -9.57 9.13 18.22
N ARG A 2 -8.38 8.65 17.85
CA ARG A 2 -8.03 8.34 16.46
C ARG A 2 -8.81 7.09 16.03
N ASP A 3 -9.41 7.09 14.84
CA ASP A 3 -10.13 5.92 14.33
C ASP A 3 -9.18 4.71 14.20
N SER A 4 -9.69 3.51 14.45
CA SER A 4 -8.92 2.27 14.24
C SER A 4 -8.50 2.13 12.78
N VAL A 5 -7.22 1.85 12.53
CA VAL A 5 -6.70 1.65 11.18
C VAL A 5 -7.42 0.53 10.44
N PHE A 6 -7.84 -0.54 11.14
CA PHE A 6 -8.61 -1.63 10.51
C PHE A 6 -9.98 -1.15 10.02
N LYS A 7 -10.66 -0.32 10.81
CA LYS A 7 -11.92 0.31 10.39
C LYS A 7 -11.69 1.19 9.16
N VAL A 8 -10.60 1.95 9.14
CA VAL A 8 -10.21 2.79 8.00
C VAL A 8 -9.90 1.92 6.76
N VAL A 9 -9.21 0.80 6.90
CA VAL A 9 -8.85 -0.12 5.80
C VAL A 9 -10.09 -0.79 5.21
N PHE A 10 -10.94 -1.40 6.05
CA PHE A 10 -12.05 -2.25 5.61
C PHE A 10 -13.37 -1.49 5.38
N LEU A 11 -13.74 -0.59 6.30
CA LEU A 11 -15.07 0.04 6.35
C LEU A 11 -15.11 1.46 5.76
N GLY A 12 -13.96 2.00 5.36
CA GLY A 12 -13.85 3.34 4.80
C GLY A 12 -14.35 3.51 3.36
N LYS A 13 -15.12 2.57 2.84
CA LYS A 13 -15.58 2.55 1.45
C LYS A 13 -16.36 3.83 1.10
N ARG A 14 -15.98 4.50 0.00
CA ARG A 14 -16.79 5.60 -0.56
C ARG A 14 -18.08 5.05 -1.19
N LYS A 15 -19.21 5.72 -0.95
CA LYS A 15 -20.55 5.33 -1.46
C LYS A 15 -20.58 5.08 -2.98
N ALA A 16 -19.74 5.77 -3.75
CA ALA A 16 -19.67 5.66 -5.20
C ALA A 16 -18.97 4.38 -5.73
N ILE A 17 -18.29 3.61 -4.88
CA ILE A 17 -17.54 2.42 -5.30
C ILE A 17 -18.43 1.20 -5.04
N SER A 18 -18.42 0.20 -5.93
CA SER A 18 -19.15 -1.05 -5.68
C SER A 18 -18.44 -1.88 -4.59
N PHE A 19 -19.18 -2.74 -3.88
CA PHE A 19 -18.57 -3.61 -2.85
C PHE A 19 -17.53 -4.56 -3.46
N TYR A 20 -17.86 -5.14 -4.62
CA TYR A 20 -16.97 -6.05 -5.34
C TYR A 20 -15.65 -5.38 -5.76
N THR A 21 -15.71 -4.14 -6.26
CA THR A 21 -14.49 -3.38 -6.57
C THR A 21 -13.67 -3.09 -5.31
N TRP A 22 -14.33 -2.73 -4.21
CA TRP A 22 -13.65 -2.50 -2.93
C TRP A 22 -12.93 -3.76 -2.42
N LEU A 23 -13.58 -4.93 -2.52
CA LEU A 23 -12.98 -6.21 -2.16
C LEU A 23 -11.76 -6.54 -3.03
N LYS A 24 -11.84 -6.34 -4.35
CA LYS A 24 -10.69 -6.51 -5.25
C LYS A 24 -9.52 -5.62 -4.86
N LEU A 25 -9.79 -4.37 -4.53
CA LEU A 25 -8.76 -3.43 -4.08
C LEU A 25 -8.17 -3.83 -2.74
N LEU A 26 -8.98 -4.33 -1.80
CA LEU A 26 -8.50 -4.87 -0.52
C LEU A 26 -7.57 -6.07 -0.71
N LEU A 27 -7.94 -7.03 -1.56
CA LEU A 27 -7.09 -8.19 -1.84
C LEU A 27 -5.76 -7.78 -2.47
N LEU A 28 -5.80 -6.85 -3.42
CA LEU A 28 -4.61 -6.31 -4.04
C LEU A 28 -3.76 -5.53 -3.01
N GLU A 29 -4.38 -4.73 -2.15
CA GLU A 29 -3.70 -4.01 -1.09
C GLU A 29 -3.05 -4.94 -0.06
N ILE A 30 -3.68 -6.04 0.32
CA ILE A 30 -3.07 -7.04 1.22
C ILE A 30 -1.85 -7.68 0.54
N TYR A 31 -1.93 -7.92 -0.77
CA TYR A 31 -0.85 -8.54 -1.53
C TYR A 31 0.42 -7.68 -1.62
N LEU A 32 0.30 -6.39 -2.00
CA LEU A 32 1.48 -5.52 -2.24
C LEU A 32 1.54 -4.24 -1.39
N GLY A 33 0.64 -4.08 -0.42
CA GLY A 33 0.52 -2.85 0.36
C GLY A 33 1.77 -2.51 1.14
N GLU A 34 2.48 -3.50 1.70
CA GLU A 34 3.75 -3.26 2.40
C GLU A 34 4.82 -2.69 1.46
N GLN A 35 4.97 -3.26 0.26
CA GLN A 35 5.93 -2.78 -0.74
C GLN A 35 5.56 -1.37 -1.24
N LEU A 36 4.26 -1.07 -1.42
CA LEU A 36 3.82 0.28 -1.78
C LEU A 36 4.15 1.29 -0.68
N LEU A 37 3.94 0.93 0.59
CA LEU A 37 4.28 1.81 1.72
C LEU A 37 5.78 2.06 1.80
N GLU A 38 6.60 1.07 1.49
CA GLU A 38 8.06 1.22 1.43
C GLU A 38 8.50 2.13 0.29
N MET A 39 7.95 1.93 -0.93
CA MET A 39 8.19 2.83 -2.06
C MET A 39 7.78 4.27 -1.74
N LEU A 40 6.64 4.46 -1.06
CA LEU A 40 6.15 5.76 -0.62
C LEU A 40 7.08 6.40 0.41
N ALA A 41 7.55 5.64 1.39
CA ALA A 41 8.49 6.12 2.40
C ALA A 41 9.83 6.53 1.76
N ASN A 42 10.38 5.70 0.87
CA ASN A 42 11.63 5.98 0.15
C ASN A 42 11.51 7.21 -0.76
N THR A 43 10.38 7.35 -1.45
CA THR A 43 10.14 8.53 -2.30
C THR A 43 10.01 9.80 -1.46
N SER A 44 9.55 9.70 -0.22
CA SER A 44 9.38 10.86 0.66
C SER A 44 10.64 11.35 1.36
N SER A 45 11.63 10.48 1.54
CA SER A 45 12.92 10.85 2.12
C SER A 45 13.83 11.57 1.12
N TYR A 46 13.52 11.49 -0.17
CA TYR A 46 14.28 12.13 -1.23
C TYR A 46 13.61 13.42 -1.72
N ASN A 47 14.40 14.48 -1.87
CA ASN A 47 13.99 15.76 -2.47
C ASN A 47 14.88 16.05 -3.67
N TYR A 48 14.40 15.75 -4.87
CA TYR A 48 15.17 16.03 -6.09
C TYR A 48 15.14 17.51 -6.52
N GLU A 49 14.16 18.28 -6.05
CA GLU A 49 13.84 19.60 -6.62
C GLU A 49 14.37 20.81 -5.83
N SER A 50 15.14 20.60 -4.77
CA SER A 50 15.72 21.70 -3.98
C SER A 50 17.13 21.34 -3.50
N GLU A 51 18.12 22.13 -3.92
CA GLU A 51 19.46 22.13 -3.31
C GLU A 51 19.42 22.61 -1.84
N GLU A 52 18.39 23.39 -1.47
CA GLU A 52 18.20 23.92 -0.12
C GLU A 52 17.10 23.18 0.66
N PHE A 53 17.50 22.45 1.69
CA PHE A 53 16.60 21.89 2.69
C PHE A 53 16.08 23.01 3.60
N ILE A 54 14.89 23.54 3.29
CA ILE A 54 14.24 24.53 4.15
C ILE A 54 13.55 23.79 5.31
N ILE A 55 14.15 23.85 6.50
CA ILE A 55 13.56 23.34 7.74
C ILE A 55 12.20 24.04 7.96
N GLY A 56 11.12 23.24 8.03
CA GLY A 56 9.76 23.75 8.17
C GLY A 56 8.98 23.95 6.86
N SER A 57 9.56 23.65 5.69
CA SER A 57 8.76 23.60 4.46
C SER A 57 7.80 22.40 4.48
N ASP A 58 6.53 22.64 4.16
CA ASP A 58 5.49 21.62 4.00
C ASP A 58 5.77 20.66 2.82
N SER A 59 6.84 20.88 2.05
CA SER A 59 6.99 20.36 0.69
C SER A 59 8.08 19.31 0.49
N ASN A 60 8.51 18.60 1.54
CA ASN A 60 9.38 17.43 1.35
C ASN A 60 8.64 16.30 0.62
N GLY A 61 9.34 15.62 -0.28
CA GLY A 61 8.97 14.39 -0.97
C GLY A 61 9.06 14.44 -2.50
N TRP A 62 9.61 13.37 -3.05
CA TRP A 62 9.65 12.93 -4.45
C TRP A 62 8.39 13.28 -5.25
N LYS A 63 8.41 14.21 -6.21
CA LYS A 63 7.26 14.41 -7.12
C LYS A 63 7.38 13.43 -8.27
N ARG A 64 6.50 12.43 -8.31
CA ARG A 64 6.53 11.37 -9.33
C ARG A 64 5.13 11.01 -9.84
N PRO A 65 4.99 10.50 -11.07
CA PRO A 65 3.75 9.86 -11.52
C PRO A 65 3.43 8.61 -10.67
N LEU A 66 2.16 8.18 -10.65
CA LEU A 66 1.74 7.02 -9.83
C LEU A 66 2.46 5.72 -10.16
N ILE A 67 2.88 5.55 -11.42
CA ILE A 67 3.57 4.34 -11.88
C ILE A 67 4.90 4.13 -11.16
N ASP A 68 5.61 5.21 -10.79
CA ASP A 68 6.93 5.13 -10.16
C ASP A 68 6.86 4.71 -8.68
N PHE A 69 5.67 4.77 -8.08
CA PHE A 69 5.44 4.22 -6.74
C PHE A 69 5.19 2.70 -6.76
N ILE A 70 5.19 2.07 -7.93
CA ILE A 70 4.96 0.63 -8.08
C ILE A 70 6.31 -0.09 -8.08
N PRO A 71 6.55 -1.05 -7.17
CA PRO A 71 7.76 -1.86 -7.18
C PRO A 71 7.88 -2.64 -8.50
N SER A 72 9.08 -2.64 -9.07
CA SER A 72 9.38 -3.19 -10.41
C SER A 72 9.54 -4.72 -10.41
N THR A 73 8.51 -5.45 -9.99
CA THR A 73 8.47 -6.93 -10.10
C THR A 73 7.71 -7.38 -11.36
N MET A 74 7.98 -8.60 -11.86
CA MET A 74 7.28 -9.13 -13.04
C MET A 74 5.76 -9.18 -12.85
N ILE A 75 5.29 -9.58 -11.67
CA ILE A 75 3.86 -9.64 -11.34
C ILE A 75 3.26 -8.24 -11.30
N ASN A 76 3.95 -7.28 -10.70
CA ASN A 76 3.47 -5.90 -10.59
C ASN A 76 3.40 -5.21 -11.95
N LYS A 77 4.30 -5.55 -12.89
CA LYS A 77 4.23 -5.06 -14.27
C LYS A 77 2.92 -5.50 -14.95
N PHE A 78 2.53 -6.76 -14.78
CA PHE A 78 1.27 -7.28 -15.30
C PHE A 78 0.04 -6.67 -14.61
N LEU A 79 0.12 -6.41 -13.31
CA LEU A 79 -0.98 -5.82 -12.52
C LEU A 79 -0.98 -4.29 -12.47
N SER A 80 -0.08 -3.63 -13.22
CA SER A 80 0.22 -2.21 -13.09
C SER A 80 -1.02 -1.31 -13.13
N GLU A 81 -1.92 -1.47 -14.10
CA GLU A 81 -3.16 -0.70 -14.18
C GLU A 81 -4.05 -0.83 -12.94
N ARG A 82 -4.11 -2.05 -12.39
CA ARG A 82 -4.90 -2.35 -11.18
C ARG A 82 -4.27 -1.72 -9.96
N ILE A 83 -2.94 -1.71 -9.89
CA ILE A 83 -2.17 -1.08 -8.82
C ILE A 83 -2.30 0.45 -8.91
N ILE A 84 -2.26 1.05 -10.11
CA ILE A 84 -2.53 2.48 -10.31
C ILE A 84 -3.93 2.83 -9.79
N ASN A 85 -4.93 1.99 -10.09
CA ASN A 85 -6.29 2.20 -9.60
C ASN A 85 -6.37 2.09 -8.06
N LEU A 86 -5.64 1.14 -7.46
CA LEU A 86 -5.48 1.02 -6.02
C LEU A 86 -4.87 2.29 -5.40
N LEU A 87 -3.77 2.79 -5.97
CA LEU A 87 -3.12 4.02 -5.52
C LEU A 87 -4.08 5.21 -5.63
N ARG A 88 -4.79 5.35 -6.75
CA ARG A 88 -5.73 6.45 -6.97
C ARG A 88 -6.91 6.40 -5.98
N ILE A 89 -7.53 5.24 -5.81
CA ILE A 89 -8.73 5.11 -4.98
C ILE A 89 -8.36 5.10 -3.49
N LYS A 90 -7.43 4.24 -3.07
CA LYS A 90 -7.13 4.07 -1.66
C LYS A 90 -6.09 5.09 -1.17
N TYR A 91 -4.96 5.24 -1.85
CA TYR A 91 -3.85 6.04 -1.33
C TYR A 91 -4.06 7.55 -1.55
N VAL A 92 -4.63 7.95 -2.69
CA VAL A 92 -4.94 9.37 -2.98
C VAL A 92 -6.28 9.79 -2.37
N GLN A 93 -7.38 9.11 -2.70
CA GLN A 93 -8.71 9.60 -2.34
C GLN A 93 -9.18 9.19 -0.93
N HIS A 94 -8.88 7.98 -0.49
CA HIS A 94 -9.39 7.43 0.76
C HIS A 94 -8.50 7.78 1.95
N TYR A 95 -7.26 7.27 1.98
CA TYR A 95 -6.28 7.55 3.03
C TYR A 95 -5.68 8.94 2.93
N ARG A 96 -5.68 9.54 1.73
CA ARG A 96 -5.05 10.84 1.44
C ARG A 96 -3.56 10.85 1.83
N LEU A 97 -2.91 9.69 1.69
CA LEU A 97 -1.48 9.51 1.85
C LEU A 97 -0.72 10.17 0.69
N LEU A 98 -1.28 10.13 -0.51
CA LEU A 98 -0.75 10.83 -1.67
C LEU A 98 -1.59 12.07 -1.98
N LYS A 99 -0.90 13.17 -2.33
CA LYS A 99 -1.50 14.43 -2.81
C LYS A 99 -1.05 14.68 -4.24
N ARG A 100 -1.98 15.10 -5.09
CA ARG A 100 -1.67 15.57 -6.45
C ARG A 100 -0.93 16.91 -6.36
N VAL A 101 0.06 17.09 -7.22
CA VAL A 101 0.88 18.30 -7.30
C VAL A 101 0.71 18.92 -8.68
N THR A 102 0.54 20.25 -8.71
CA THR A 102 0.34 21.03 -9.95
C THR A 102 1.64 21.69 -10.42
N SER A 103 2.68 21.73 -9.58
CA SER A 103 3.99 22.26 -9.97
C SER A 103 4.72 21.29 -10.89
N THR A 104 5.42 21.87 -11.86
CA THR A 104 6.33 21.15 -12.75
C THR A 104 7.46 20.51 -11.95
N SER A 105 7.84 19.30 -12.33
CA SER A 105 9.07 18.68 -11.86
C SER A 105 10.21 18.98 -12.84
N LEU A 106 11.45 18.95 -12.38
CA LEU A 106 12.63 19.04 -13.23
C LEU A 106 12.73 17.86 -14.20
N GLU A 107 12.20 16.68 -13.81
CA GLU A 107 12.27 15.45 -14.61
C GLU A 107 11.06 15.24 -15.52
N HIS A 108 9.93 15.93 -15.26
CA HIS A 108 8.65 15.63 -15.91
C HIS A 108 8.04 16.85 -16.61
N SER A 109 7.53 16.61 -17.83
CA SER A 109 6.99 17.64 -18.70
C SER A 109 5.75 18.35 -18.13
N LYS A 110 5.53 19.60 -18.55
CA LYS A 110 4.28 20.35 -18.27
C LYS A 110 3.07 19.54 -18.79
N GLY A 111 2.28 18.98 -17.89
CA GLY A 111 1.04 18.27 -18.21
C GLY A 111 0.89 16.90 -17.53
N GLU A 112 1.99 16.31 -17.06
CA GLU A 112 1.92 15.03 -16.34
C GLU A 112 1.29 15.19 -14.95
N GLN A 113 0.46 14.21 -14.56
CA GLN A 113 -0.15 14.19 -13.23
C GLN A 113 0.85 13.66 -12.21
N LEU A 114 1.47 14.58 -11.48
CA LEU A 114 2.44 14.25 -10.44
C LEU A 114 1.76 14.13 -9.07
N TYR A 115 2.35 13.27 -8.25
CA TYR A 115 1.92 12.99 -6.89
C TYR A 115 3.12 13.06 -5.96
N LYS A 116 2.85 13.47 -4.72
CA LYS A 116 3.82 13.43 -3.63
C LYS A 116 3.16 12.89 -2.37
N LEU A 117 3.98 12.45 -1.43
CA LEU A 117 3.50 12.02 -0.14
C LEU A 117 2.95 13.21 0.67
N ASN A 118 1.90 12.95 1.44
CA ASN A 118 1.28 13.92 2.32
C ASN A 118 1.92 13.87 3.71
N ASN A 119 2.79 14.84 3.99
CA ASN A 119 3.54 14.92 5.26
C ASN A 119 2.63 14.97 6.50
N GLN A 120 1.41 15.50 6.38
CA GLN A 120 0.41 15.54 7.47
C GLN A 120 -0.18 14.16 7.83
N LYS A 121 0.05 13.15 6.98
CA LYS A 121 -0.52 11.79 7.08
C LYS A 121 0.55 10.70 7.19
N LEU A 122 1.82 11.05 7.42
CA LEU A 122 2.92 10.08 7.54
C LEU A 122 2.68 9.03 8.62
N HIS A 123 2.03 9.39 9.74
CA HIS A 123 1.66 8.45 10.79
C HIS A 123 0.84 7.25 10.26
N LEU A 124 0.04 7.45 9.20
CA LEU A 124 -0.75 6.38 8.60
C LEU A 124 0.11 5.33 7.89
N ILE A 125 1.35 5.63 7.48
CA ILE A 125 2.25 4.64 6.87
C ILE A 125 2.54 3.53 7.87
N THR A 126 2.98 3.89 9.07
CA THR A 126 3.26 2.92 10.13
C THR A 126 2.01 2.15 10.54
N GLU A 127 0.87 2.84 10.65
CA GLU A 127 -0.39 2.20 11.01
C GLU A 127 -0.88 1.22 9.94
N LEU A 128 -0.79 1.57 8.67
CA LEU A 128 -1.17 0.68 7.57
C LEU A 128 -0.20 -0.49 7.47
N LYS A 129 1.11 -0.28 7.66
CA LYS A 129 2.09 -1.36 7.71
C LYS A 129 1.76 -2.36 8.81
N LEU A 130 1.42 -1.86 10.01
CA LEU A 130 0.97 -2.70 11.11
C LEU A 130 -0.32 -3.44 10.73
N ALA A 131 -1.31 -2.74 10.15
CA ALA A 131 -2.57 -3.34 9.75
C ALA A 131 -2.38 -4.46 8.73
N TYR A 132 -1.55 -4.26 7.70
CA TYR A 132 -1.26 -5.28 6.69
C TYR A 132 -0.57 -6.50 7.29
N ASN A 133 0.40 -6.28 8.19
CA ASN A 133 1.06 -7.37 8.90
C ASN A 133 0.08 -8.16 9.77
N THR A 134 -0.79 -7.48 10.52
CA THR A 134 -1.81 -8.15 11.32
C THR A 134 -2.79 -8.92 10.43
N ILE A 135 -3.26 -8.34 9.32
CA ILE A 135 -4.16 -9.02 8.37
C ILE A 135 -3.50 -10.30 7.85
N TRP A 136 -2.22 -10.26 7.47
CA TRP A 136 -1.50 -11.44 7.02
C TRP A 136 -1.40 -12.53 8.09
N VAL A 137 -1.05 -12.17 9.32
CA VAL A 137 -0.98 -13.12 10.44
C VAL A 137 -2.36 -13.73 10.72
N THR A 138 -3.41 -12.92 10.75
CA THR A 138 -4.78 -13.39 10.95
C THR A 138 -5.21 -14.33 9.82
N LEU A 139 -4.90 -14.01 8.56
CA LEU A 139 -5.20 -14.88 7.43
C LEU A 139 -4.46 -16.23 7.55
N ASN A 140 -3.20 -16.22 7.99
CA ASN A 140 -2.44 -17.46 8.16
C ASN A 140 -3.07 -18.35 9.24
N ILE A 141 -3.40 -17.77 10.41
CA ILE A 141 -4.09 -18.48 11.49
C ILE A 141 -5.44 -19.05 11.02
N ILE A 142 -6.22 -18.29 10.26
CA ILE A 142 -7.51 -18.77 9.73
C ILE A 142 -7.28 -19.97 8.82
N ILE A 143 -6.29 -19.92 7.93
CA ILE A 143 -5.98 -21.04 7.03
C ILE A 143 -5.53 -22.25 7.84
N ASP A 144 -4.68 -22.09 8.84
CA ASP A 144 -4.23 -23.18 9.71
C ASP A 144 -5.40 -23.87 10.42
N VAL A 145 -6.33 -23.08 10.97
CA VAL A 145 -7.54 -23.59 11.61
C VAL A 145 -8.43 -24.34 10.62
N LEU A 146 -8.63 -23.81 9.41
CA LEU A 146 -9.44 -24.45 8.37
C LEU A 146 -8.83 -25.78 7.90
N VAL A 147 -7.52 -25.80 7.69
CA VAL A 147 -6.78 -27.00 7.28
C VAL A 147 -6.85 -28.06 8.37
N PHE A 148 -6.61 -27.66 9.63
CA PHE A 148 -6.71 -28.59 10.75
C PHE A 148 -8.12 -29.14 10.89
N TRP A 149 -9.15 -28.29 10.79
CA TRP A 149 -10.54 -28.72 10.90
C TRP A 149 -10.95 -29.71 9.80
N TYR A 150 -10.45 -29.53 8.58
CA TYR A 150 -10.77 -30.42 7.47
C TYR A 150 -9.98 -31.73 7.47
N THR A 151 -8.70 -31.68 7.86
CA THR A 151 -7.78 -32.83 7.74
C THR A 151 -7.57 -33.57 9.06
N ASN A 152 -7.81 -32.92 10.20
CA ASN A 152 -7.38 -33.34 11.55
C ASN A 152 -5.88 -33.70 11.64
N ASP A 153 -5.06 -33.20 10.71
CA ASP A 153 -3.63 -33.48 10.64
C ASP A 153 -2.82 -32.22 10.95
N LEU A 154 -2.19 -32.22 12.13
CA LEU A 154 -1.35 -31.13 12.59
C LEU A 154 -0.11 -30.92 11.70
N THR A 155 0.45 -32.01 11.14
CA THR A 155 1.62 -31.95 10.26
C THR A 155 1.29 -31.18 9.00
N LEU A 156 0.14 -31.52 8.40
CA LEU A 156 -0.33 -30.86 7.18
C LEU A 156 -0.70 -29.40 7.43
N THR A 157 -1.32 -29.08 8.58
CA THR A 157 -1.54 -27.70 9.02
C THR A 157 -0.25 -26.89 9.08
N ILE A 158 0.76 -27.39 9.80
CA ILE A 158 2.05 -26.69 9.94
C ILE A 158 2.74 -26.53 8.58
N LEU A 159 2.69 -27.55 7.72
CA LEU A 159 3.30 -27.51 6.40
C LEU A 159 2.63 -26.45 5.51
N VAL A 160 1.30 -26.36 5.51
CA VAL A 160 0.55 -25.36 4.74
C VAL A 160 0.82 -23.95 5.28
N GLY A 161 0.68 -23.73 6.59
CA GLY A 161 0.95 -22.43 7.21
C GLY A 161 2.38 -21.94 7.00
N GLY A 162 3.34 -22.85 7.14
CA GLY A 162 4.76 -22.60 6.87
C GLY A 162 5.03 -22.27 5.40
N SER A 163 4.38 -22.97 4.47
CA SER A 163 4.50 -22.72 3.02
C SER A 163 3.94 -21.36 2.62
N ILE A 164 2.80 -20.96 3.19
CA ILE A 164 2.18 -19.65 2.94
C ILE A 164 3.08 -18.53 3.46
N GLU A 165 3.61 -18.68 4.68
CA GLU A 165 4.54 -17.74 5.27
C GLU A 165 5.85 -17.63 4.47
N PHE A 166 6.36 -18.75 3.99
CA PHE A 166 7.52 -18.78 3.11
C PHE A 166 7.26 -18.02 1.81
N LEU A 167 6.14 -18.29 1.13
CA LEU A 167 5.74 -17.55 -0.08
C LEU A 167 5.51 -16.06 0.19
N ARG A 168 5.04 -15.69 1.38
CA ARG A 168 4.91 -14.28 1.78
C ARG A 168 6.26 -13.59 1.86
N ARG A 169 7.26 -14.25 2.47
CA ARG A 169 8.62 -13.70 2.62
C ARG A 169 9.44 -13.72 1.34
N LEU A 170 9.18 -14.67 0.44
CA LEU A 170 9.90 -14.80 -0.84
C LEU A 170 9.50 -13.74 -1.87
N LYS A 171 8.40 -13.00 -1.65
CA LYS A 171 7.95 -11.90 -2.54
C LYS A 171 8.82 -10.64 -2.49
N TRP A 172 9.94 -10.67 -1.77
CA TRP A 172 10.97 -9.63 -1.77
C TRP A 172 11.83 -9.72 -3.03
#